data_AF-A0A1E3GZI9-F1
#
_entry.id   AF-A0A1E3GZI9-F1
#
_cell.length_a   1.000
_cell.length_b   1.000
_cell.length_c   1.000
_cell.angle_alpha   90.00
_cell.angle_beta   90.00
_cell.angle_gamma   90.00
#
_symmetry.space_group_name_H-M   'P 1'
#
loop_
_entity.id
_entity.type
_entity.pdbx_description
1 polymer ?
#
loop_
_entity_poly.entity_id
_entity_poly.type
_entity_poly.pdbx_seq_one_letter_code
_entity_poly.pdbx_strand_id
1 'polypeptide(L)'
;MTARTDFHSLYSHDFLRIAACVPRAAVADPSFAVAETLRLASVGHADGTALMVFPELGLSSYAIDDLLLQDALQGAVEDALARSPRRRATSSR
;
A
#
# COMPACT_ATOMS: atom_id res chain seq x y z
N MET A 1 -23.71 -23.69 19.28
CA MET A 1 -23.84 -22.58 18.33
C MET A 1 -22.60 -22.60 17.45
N THR A 2 -22.59 -23.47 16.44
CA THR A 2 -21.44 -23.70 15.56
C THR A 2 -21.47 -22.62 14.49
N ALA A 3 -20.48 -21.72 14.48
CA ALA A 3 -20.32 -20.81 13.36
C ALA A 3 -20.07 -21.67 12.12
N ARG A 4 -21.00 -21.61 11.16
CA ARG A 4 -20.88 -22.35 9.90
C ARG A 4 -19.79 -21.67 9.08
N THR A 5 -18.61 -22.26 9.09
CA THR A 5 -17.47 -21.88 8.25
C THR A 5 -17.94 -21.76 6.80
N ASP A 6 -17.70 -20.60 6.17
CA ASP A 6 -18.09 -20.40 4.77
C ASP A 6 -17.17 -21.26 3.89
N PHE A 7 -17.75 -22.27 3.25
CA PHE A 7 -17.02 -23.21 2.42
C PHE A 7 -16.25 -22.52 1.27
N HIS A 8 -16.75 -21.40 0.76
CA HIS A 8 -16.13 -20.68 -0.36
C HIS A 8 -15.14 -19.59 0.08
N SER A 9 -15.02 -19.32 1.38
CA SER A 9 -14.06 -18.36 1.89
C SER A 9 -12.67 -18.97 1.98
N LEU A 10 -11.69 -18.40 1.29
CA LEU A 10 -10.28 -18.82 1.37
C LEU A 10 -9.76 -18.78 2.81
N TYR A 11 -10.13 -17.73 3.55
CA TYR A 11 -9.69 -17.46 4.91
C TYR A 11 -10.26 -18.42 5.95
N SER A 12 -11.39 -19.05 5.63
CA SER A 12 -11.99 -20.09 6.44
C SER A 12 -11.21 -21.42 6.40
N HIS A 13 -10.29 -21.55 5.45
CA HIS A 13 -9.47 -22.75 5.23
C HIS A 13 -7.97 -22.44 5.34
N ASP A 14 -7.61 -21.44 6.16
CA ASP A 14 -6.21 -21.06 6.46
C ASP A 14 -5.38 -20.59 5.24
N PHE A 15 -6.03 -20.24 4.12
CA PHE A 15 -5.36 -19.58 3.00
C PHE A 15 -5.25 -18.07 3.21
N LEU A 16 -4.17 -17.49 2.70
CA LEU A 16 -3.91 -16.05 2.71
C LEU A 16 -3.80 -15.51 1.28
N ARG A 17 -4.59 -14.49 0.93
CA ARG A 17 -4.40 -13.75 -0.32
C ARG A 17 -3.38 -12.64 -0.12
N ILE A 18 -2.32 -12.66 -0.90
CA ILE A 18 -1.27 -11.62 -0.91
C ILE A 18 -1.16 -10.99 -2.30
N ALA A 19 -0.73 -9.73 -2.36
CA ALA A 19 -0.49 -9.03 -3.62
C ALA A 19 0.89 -8.37 -3.63
N ALA A 20 1.58 -8.50 -4.76
CA ALA A 20 2.76 -7.69 -5.10
C ALA A 20 2.32 -6.58 -6.05
N CYS A 21 2.55 -5.34 -5.65
CA CYS A 21 2.01 -4.16 -6.33
C CYS A 21 3.12 -3.42 -7.06
N VAL A 22 2.82 -2.93 -8.26
CA VAL A 22 3.71 -2.06 -9.04
C VAL A 22 2.96 -0.75 -9.33
N PRO A 23 3.08 0.27 -8.44
CA PRO A 23 2.49 1.58 -8.67
C PRO A 23 3.17 2.29 -9.84
N ARG A 24 2.42 3.15 -10.53
CA ARG A 24 3.02 4.18 -11.39
C ARG A 24 3.91 5.09 -10.55
N ALA A 25 5.08 5.43 -11.09
CA ALA A 25 6.03 6.33 -10.45
C ALA A 25 6.14 7.66 -11.21
N ALA A 26 6.35 8.74 -10.49
CA ALA A 26 6.72 10.05 -11.02
C ALA A 26 7.99 10.51 -10.27
N VAL A 27 8.96 11.02 -11.02
CA VAL A 27 10.28 11.36 -10.49
C VAL A 27 10.14 12.50 -9.47
N ALA A 28 10.64 12.28 -8.25
CA ALA A 28 10.65 13.26 -7.17
C ALA A 28 9.27 13.88 -6.83
N ASP A 29 8.18 13.14 -7.03
CA ASP A 29 6.82 13.54 -6.61
C ASP A 29 6.25 12.57 -5.55
N PRO A 30 6.55 12.81 -4.26
CA PRO A 30 6.03 11.96 -3.18
C PRO A 30 4.52 11.98 -3.04
N SER A 31 3.86 13.09 -3.43
CA SER A 31 2.40 13.20 -3.31
C SER A 31 1.71 12.29 -4.32
N PHE A 32 2.20 12.26 -5.56
CA PHE A 32 1.76 11.31 -6.58
C PHE A 32 2.00 9.86 -6.17
N ALA A 33 3.18 9.55 -5.63
CA ALA A 33 3.53 8.20 -5.21
C ALA A 33 2.66 7.67 -4.06
N VAL A 34 2.33 8.53 -3.08
CA VAL A 34 1.38 8.19 -2.01
C VAL A 34 -0.03 7.96 -2.58
N ALA A 35 -0.50 8.83 -3.48
CA ALA A 35 -1.82 8.68 -4.09
C ALA A 35 -1.96 7.36 -4.87
N GLU A 36 -0.95 6.99 -5.65
CA GLU A 36 -0.96 5.74 -6.42
C GLU A 36 -0.87 4.50 -5.52
N THR A 37 -0.06 4.56 -4.46
CA THR A 37 -0.01 3.53 -3.41
C THR A 37 -1.39 3.33 -2.76
N LEU A 38 -2.08 4.41 -2.39
CA LEU A 38 -3.42 4.37 -1.78
C LEU A 38 -4.49 3.86 -2.77
N ARG A 39 -4.36 4.19 -4.05
CA ARG A 39 -5.24 3.68 -5.10
C ARG A 39 -5.13 2.15 -5.19
N LEU A 40 -3.91 1.62 -5.26
CA LEU A 40 -3.68 0.17 -5.28
C LEU A 40 -4.12 -0.50 -3.97
N ALA A 41 -3.84 0.11 -2.82
CA ALA A 41 -4.31 -0.39 -1.52
C ALA A 41 -5.84 -0.49 -1.46
N SER A 42 -6.56 0.42 -2.12
CA SER A 42 -8.03 0.36 -2.20
C SER A 42 -8.52 -0.78 -3.09
N VAL A 43 -7.82 -1.06 -4.20
CA VAL A 43 -8.09 -2.23 -5.04
C VAL A 43 -7.85 -3.53 -4.27
N GLY A 44 -6.69 -3.68 -3.65
CA GLY A 44 -6.40 -4.90 -2.89
C GLY A 44 -7.32 -5.10 -1.69
N HIS A 45 -7.80 -4.02 -1.06
CA HIS A 45 -8.84 -4.10 -0.04
C HIS A 45 -10.16 -4.63 -0.61
N ALA A 46 -10.61 -4.12 -1.76
CA ALA A 46 -11.83 -4.60 -2.43
C ALA A 46 -11.70 -6.07 -2.87
N ASP A 47 -10.49 -6.48 -3.26
CA ASP A 47 -10.17 -7.87 -3.58
C ASP A 47 -9.99 -8.75 -2.33
N GLY A 48 -10.19 -8.22 -1.12
CA GLY A 48 -10.00 -8.97 0.11
C GLY A 48 -8.58 -9.51 0.25
N THR A 49 -7.56 -8.76 -0.16
CA THR A 49 -6.14 -9.10 0.02
C THR A 49 -5.72 -8.81 1.45
N ALA A 50 -5.04 -9.75 2.10
CA ALA A 50 -4.60 -9.61 3.49
C ALA A 50 -3.27 -8.87 3.63
N LEU A 51 -2.36 -9.01 2.66
CA LEU A 51 -1.06 -8.34 2.64
C LEU A 51 -0.72 -7.83 1.24
N MET A 52 -0.27 -6.58 1.16
CA MET A 52 0.18 -5.95 -0.07
C MET A 52 1.61 -5.45 0.12
N VAL A 53 2.49 -5.81 -0.80
CA VAL A 53 3.88 -5.35 -0.81
C VAL A 53 4.11 -4.41 -1.99
N PHE A 54 4.93 -3.39 -1.78
CA PHE A 54 5.25 -2.34 -2.75
C PHE A 54 6.76 -2.28 -2.98
N PRO A 55 7.21 -1.69 -4.10
CA PRO A 55 8.63 -1.60 -4.41
C PRO A 55 9.40 -0.75 -3.38
N GLU A 56 10.68 -1.05 -3.24
CA GLU A 56 11.61 -0.29 -2.41
C GLU A 56 11.66 1.17 -2.84
N LEU A 57 11.68 2.08 -1.85
CA LEU A 57 11.70 3.53 -2.06
C LEU A 57 10.62 4.04 -3.02
N GLY A 58 9.47 3.35 -3.10
CA GLY A 58 8.39 3.70 -4.02
C GLY A 58 7.81 5.11 -3.81
N LEU A 59 7.94 5.67 -2.60
CA LEU A 59 7.44 7.01 -2.27
C LEU A 59 8.40 8.15 -2.67
N SER A 60 9.71 7.93 -2.61
CA SER A 60 10.70 8.91 -3.07
C SER A 60 11.01 8.75 -4.55
N SER A 61 10.63 7.63 -5.17
CA SER A 61 11.16 7.07 -6.41
C SER A 61 12.61 6.61 -6.26
N TYR A 62 12.86 5.34 -6.58
CA TYR A 62 14.15 4.68 -6.37
C TYR A 62 15.30 5.34 -7.19
N ALA A 63 15.04 5.69 -8.44
CA ALA A 63 16.06 6.16 -9.38
C ALA A 63 16.20 7.69 -9.38
N ILE A 64 16.56 8.27 -8.24
CA ILE A 64 16.74 9.71 -8.07
C ILE A 64 18.17 10.11 -7.65
N ASP A 65 19.05 9.12 -7.44
CA ASP A 65 20.46 9.29 -7.07
C ASP A 65 20.66 10.35 -5.97
N ASP A 66 21.44 11.39 -6.25
CA ASP A 66 21.80 12.44 -5.28
C ASP A 66 20.61 13.26 -4.75
N LEU A 67 19.48 13.25 -5.47
CA LEU A 67 18.26 13.91 -4.99
C LEU A 67 17.71 13.25 -3.73
N LEU A 68 18.03 11.98 -3.47
CA LEU A 68 17.61 11.27 -2.24
C LEU A 68 18.17 11.92 -0.97
N LEU A 69 19.36 12.54 -1.08
CA LEU A 69 20.06 13.16 0.05
C LEU A 69 19.61 14.62 0.29
N GLN A 70 18.62 15.12 -0.45
CA GLN A 70 18.11 16.48 -0.27
C GLN A 70 17.05 16.51 0.84
N ASP A 71 17.29 17.32 1.87
CA ASP A 71 16.36 17.55 2.97
C ASP A 71 14.95 17.96 2.48
N ALA A 72 14.90 18.73 1.38
CA ALA A 72 13.64 19.14 0.77
C ALA A 72 12.80 17.95 0.28
N LEU A 73 13.44 16.93 -0.31
CA LEU A 73 12.73 15.75 -0.77
C LEU A 73 12.30 14.87 0.41
N GLN A 74 13.19 14.66 1.39
CA GLN A 74 12.89 13.87 2.58
C GLN A 74 11.71 14.48 3.36
N GLY A 75 11.74 15.80 3.56
CA GLY A 75 10.64 16.56 4.14
C GLY A 75 9.35 16.38 3.34
N ALA A 76 9.40 16.44 2.00
CA ALA A 76 8.23 16.22 1.15
C ALA A 76 7.65 14.79 1.26
N VAL A 77 8.50 13.77 1.44
CA VAL A 77 8.06 12.38 1.67
C VAL A 77 7.37 12.25 3.03
N GLU A 78 7.97 12.77 4.10
CA GLU A 78 7.40 12.76 5.44
C GLU A 78 6.05 13.48 5.48
N ASP A 79 5.98 14.64 4.84
CA ASP A 79 4.78 15.44 4.68
C ASP A 79 3.66 14.69 3.94
N ALA A 80 4.00 14.04 2.83
CA ALA A 80 3.04 13.26 2.05
C ALA A 80 2.51 12.06 2.85
N LEU A 81 3.38 11.39 3.61
CA LEU A 81 3.00 10.32 4.53
C LEU A 81 2.11 10.82 5.66
N ALA A 82 2.46 11.94 6.29
CA ALA A 82 1.71 12.53 7.39
C ALA A 82 0.30 12.98 6.97
N ARG A 83 0.15 13.49 5.75
CA ARG A 83 -1.14 13.85 5.17
C ARG A 83 -1.96 12.65 4.71
N SER A 84 -1.35 11.48 4.52
CA SER A 84 -2.06 10.29 4.07
C SER A 84 -3.10 9.85 5.10
N PRO A 85 -4.32 9.49 4.67
CA PRO A 85 -5.37 9.06 5.59
C PRO A 85 -4.98 7.73 6.25
N ARG A 86 -4.96 7.73 7.59
CA ARG A 86 -4.79 6.50 8.38
C ARG A 86 -6.04 5.63 8.28
N ARG A 87 -6.07 4.73 7.30
CA ARG A 87 -7.08 3.67 7.22
C ARG A 87 -6.57 2.45 7.96
N ARG A 88 -7.35 1.98 8.94
CA ARG A 88 -7.18 0.64 9.49
C ARG A 88 -7.86 -0.35 8.55
N ALA A 89 -7.21 -1.47 8.28
CA ALA A 89 -7.88 -2.60 7.66
C ALA A 89 -8.97 -3.06 8.63
N THR A 90 -10.23 -2.75 8.32
CA THR A 90 -11.36 -3.43 8.96
C THR A 90 -11.35 -4.86 8.44
N SER A 91 -11.19 -5.81 9.36
CA SER A 91 -11.28 -7.24 9.05
C SER A 91 -12.71 -7.50 8.55
N SER A 92 -12.85 -7.58 7.22
CA SER A 92 -14.02 -8.19 6.62
C SER A 92 -13.92 -9.68 6.89
N ARG A 93 -14.96 -10.20 7.55
CA ARG A 93 -15.17 -11.62 7.81
C ARG A 93 -15.21 -12.43 6.51
#